data_AF-A0A7L7W4K9-F1
#
_entry.id   AF-A0A7L7W4K9-F1
#
_cell.length_a   1.000
_cell.length_b   1.000
_cell.length_c   1.000
_cell.angle_alpha   90.00
_cell.angle_beta   90.00
_cell.angle_gamma   90.00
#
_symmetry.space_group_name_H-M   'P 1'
#
loop_
_entity.id
_entity.type
_entity.pdbx_description
1 polymer ?
#
loop_
_entity_poly.entity_id
_entity_poly.type
_entity_poly.pdbx_seq_one_letter_code
_entity_poly.pdbx_strand_id
1 'polypeptide(L)'
;MSGQDERRIIAAIAEFHLDRGTWPSPAAASAYERSLGVWLHTQRVGAARGTLDPFRLEVLDYEIPGWQVTAEEAWLNHAREASSFLLLHGRQPEPAAPETRERLVATWLRTMQSLERLGALRPDRATWLDEHCPGWRSNEKPVFPERKGPSRV
;
A
#
# COMPACT_ATOMS: atom_id res chain seq x y z
N MET A 1 11.71 -13.65 -25.82
CA MET A 1 12.44 -13.73 -24.53
C MET A 1 12.81 -15.18 -24.32
N SER A 2 14.08 -15.50 -24.07
CA SER A 2 14.47 -16.89 -23.77
C SER A 2 13.97 -17.28 -22.37
N GLY A 3 13.72 -18.57 -22.12
CA GLY A 3 13.33 -19.05 -20.79
C GLY A 3 14.37 -18.74 -19.70
N GLN A 4 15.65 -18.62 -20.08
CA GLN A 4 16.71 -18.20 -19.16
C GLN A 4 16.64 -16.71 -18.80
N ASP A 5 16.19 -15.86 -19.72
CA ASP A 5 16.00 -14.43 -19.46
C ASP A 5 14.82 -14.20 -18.54
N GLU A 6 13.73 -14.95 -18.75
CA GLU A 6 12.54 -14.90 -17.91
C GLU A 6 12.84 -15.26 -16.46
N ARG A 7 13.56 -16.36 -16.23
CA ARG A 7 13.93 -16.79 -14.87
C ARG A 7 14.77 -15.73 -14.14
N ARG A 8 15.64 -15.01 -14.86
CA ARG A 8 16.43 -13.91 -14.27
C ARG A 8 15.55 -12.73 -13.88
N ILE A 9 14.55 -12.38 -14.68
CA ILE A 9 13.61 -11.30 -14.37
C ILE A 9 12.77 -11.66 -13.14
N ILE A 10 12.27 -12.90 -13.07
CA ILE A 10 11.51 -13.41 -11.92
C ILE A 10 12.34 -13.32 -10.64
N ALA A 11 13.56 -13.85 -10.65
CA ALA A 11 14.46 -13.78 -9.51
C ALA A 11 14.77 -12.33 -9.10
N ALA A 12 15.03 -11.45 -10.06
CA ALA A 12 15.30 -10.04 -9.79
C ALA A 12 14.09 -9.31 -9.16
N ILE A 13 12.86 -9.64 -9.57
CA ILE A 13 11.65 -9.06 -8.97
C ILE A 13 11.46 -9.60 -7.55
N ALA A 14 11.66 -10.90 -7.33
CA ALA A 14 11.57 -11.50 -6.00
C ALA A 14 12.60 -10.88 -5.05
N GLU A 15 13.85 -10.77 -5.47
CA GLU A 15 14.92 -10.12 -4.70
C GLU A 15 14.61 -8.64 -4.42
N PHE A 16 14.14 -7.89 -5.43
CA PHE A 16 13.74 -6.48 -5.24
C PHE A 16 12.65 -6.36 -4.18
N HIS A 17 11.64 -7.24 -4.21
CA HIS A 17 10.57 -7.24 -3.24
C HIS A 17 11.05 -7.62 -1.84
N LEU A 18 11.90 -8.64 -1.72
CA LEU A 18 12.47 -9.08 -0.45
C LEU A 18 13.36 -8.01 0.20
N ASP A 19 14.16 -7.30 -0.60
CA ASP A 19 15.07 -6.24 -0.11
C ASP A 19 14.32 -4.96 0.28
N ARG A 20 13.33 -4.54 -0.52
CA ARG A 20 12.70 -3.22 -0.40
C ARG A 20 11.28 -3.24 0.18
N GLY A 21 10.67 -4.41 0.31
CA GLY A 21 9.26 -4.55 0.72
C GLY A 21 8.27 -3.94 -0.27
N THR A 22 8.69 -3.60 -1.48
CA THR A 22 7.87 -2.94 -2.51
C THR A 22 8.06 -3.62 -3.86
N TRP A 23 7.10 -3.44 -4.78
CA TRP A 23 7.21 -3.96 -6.14
C TRP A 23 7.96 -2.97 -7.04
N PRO A 24 8.77 -3.44 -8.00
CA PRO A 24 9.41 -2.54 -8.96
C PRO A 24 8.36 -1.77 -9.77
N SER A 25 8.62 -0.48 -10.00
CA SER A 25 7.66 0.41 -10.63
C SER A 25 7.99 0.68 -12.10
N PRO A 26 7.02 0.64 -13.03
CA PRO A 26 7.22 1.08 -14.41
C PRO A 26 7.50 2.59 -14.52
N ALA A 27 7.30 3.36 -13.45
CA ALA A 27 7.61 4.79 -13.36
C ALA A 27 8.94 5.08 -12.63
N ALA A 28 9.67 4.06 -12.18
CA ALA A 28 10.91 4.22 -11.42
C ALA A 28 11.96 5.06 -12.15
N ALA A 29 12.79 5.83 -11.44
CA ALA A 29 13.85 6.62 -12.07
C ALA A 29 14.94 5.72 -12.69
N SER A 30 15.28 4.61 -12.03
CA SER A 30 16.25 3.62 -12.51
C SER A 30 15.72 2.87 -13.73
N ALA A 31 16.52 2.82 -14.81
CA ALA A 31 16.16 2.06 -16.01
C ALA A 31 16.00 0.56 -15.73
N TYR A 32 16.79 0.03 -14.79
CA TYR A 32 16.72 -1.38 -14.38
C TYR A 32 15.42 -1.69 -13.63
N GLU A 33 15.06 -0.88 -12.62
CA GLU A 33 13.79 -1.08 -11.91
C GLU A 33 12.59 -0.89 -12.85
N ARG A 34 12.68 0.10 -13.75
CA ARG A 34 11.63 0.38 -14.72
C ARG A 34 11.35 -0.82 -15.62
N SER A 35 12.38 -1.51 -16.10
CA SER A 35 12.21 -2.69 -16.96
C SER A 35 11.55 -3.85 -16.21
N LEU A 36 11.95 -4.10 -14.96
CA LEU A 36 11.29 -5.07 -14.09
C LEU A 36 9.82 -4.71 -13.83
N GLY A 37 9.54 -3.44 -13.56
CA GLY A 37 8.19 -2.95 -13.31
C GLY A 37 7.26 -3.04 -14.52
N VAL A 38 7.76 -2.74 -15.73
CA VAL A 38 7.02 -2.93 -16.99
C VAL A 38 6.72 -4.40 -17.24
N TRP A 39 7.69 -5.28 -17.01
CA TRP A 39 7.50 -6.71 -17.18
C TRP A 39 6.45 -7.26 -16.20
N LEU A 40 6.56 -6.91 -14.92
CA LEU A 40 5.61 -7.32 -13.87
C LEU A 40 4.20 -6.80 -14.16
N HIS A 41 4.08 -5.55 -14.61
CA HIS A 41 2.80 -4.98 -15.02
C HIS A 41 2.16 -5.75 -16.18
N THR A 42 2.97 -6.16 -17.17
CA THR A 42 2.48 -6.98 -18.30
C THR A 42 1.91 -8.31 -17.81
N GLN A 43 2.58 -8.98 -16.86
CA GLN A 43 2.07 -10.24 -16.30
C GLN A 43 0.75 -10.03 -15.56
N ARG A 44 0.63 -8.92 -14.81
CA ARG A 44 -0.59 -8.60 -14.04
C ARG A 44 -1.77 -8.37 -14.96
N VAL A 45 -1.55 -7.62 -16.05
CA VAL A 45 -2.58 -7.39 -17.09
C VAL A 45 -2.99 -8.71 -17.74
N GLY A 46 -2.03 -9.59 -18.03
CA GLY A 46 -2.31 -10.93 -18.57
C GLY A 46 -3.16 -11.77 -17.62
N ALA A 47 -2.81 -11.81 -16.34
CA ALA A 47 -3.55 -12.56 -15.32
C ALA A 47 -4.97 -12.01 -15.13
N ALA A 48 -5.11 -10.69 -14.98
CA ALA A 48 -6.42 -10.04 -14.81
C ALA A 48 -7.36 -10.26 -16.01
N ARG A 49 -6.81 -10.42 -17.22
CA ARG A 49 -7.58 -10.73 -18.43
C ARG A 49 -7.81 -12.23 -18.66
N GLY A 50 -7.22 -13.09 -17.83
CA GLY A 50 -7.25 -14.54 -18.03
C GLY A 50 -6.49 -15.01 -19.28
N THR A 51 -5.56 -14.19 -19.79
CA THR A 51 -4.76 -14.50 -20.99
C THR A 51 -3.32 -14.90 -20.66
N LEU A 52 -2.96 -14.93 -19.37
CA LEU A 52 -1.66 -15.41 -18.94
C LEU A 52 -1.62 -16.93 -19.09
N ASP A 53 -0.52 -17.42 -19.64
CA ASP A 53 -0.26 -18.86 -19.71
C ASP A 53 -0.37 -19.49 -18.29
N PRO A 54 -1.15 -20.57 -18.10
CA PRO A 54 -1.36 -21.18 -16.78
C PRO A 54 -0.07 -21.67 -16.11
N PHE A 55 0.88 -22.20 -16.89
CA PHE A 55 2.15 -22.64 -16.34
C PHE A 55 3.00 -21.45 -15.85
N ARG A 56 3.00 -20.35 -16.61
CA ARG A 56 3.61 -19.09 -16.16
C ARG A 56 2.92 -18.54 -14.90
N LEU A 57 1.59 -18.60 -14.82
CA LEU A 57 0.84 -18.16 -13.63
C LEU A 57 1.30 -18.93 -12.39
N GLU A 58 1.37 -20.27 -12.46
CA GLU A 58 1.84 -21.12 -11.36
C GLU A 58 3.28 -20.80 -10.94
N VAL A 59 4.18 -20.58 -11.91
CA VAL A 59 5.56 -20.18 -11.62
C VAL A 59 5.61 -18.84 -10.88
N LEU A 60 4.82 -17.85 -11.30
CA LEU A 60 4.80 -16.55 -10.64
C LEU A 60 4.17 -16.60 -9.24
N ASP A 61 3.11 -17.37 -9.07
CA ASP A 61 2.47 -17.56 -7.77
C ASP A 61 3.42 -18.24 -6.76
N TYR A 62 4.27 -19.14 -7.25
CA TYR A 62 5.29 -19.81 -6.43
C TYR A 62 6.52 -18.94 -6.15
N GLU A 63 7.14 -18.38 -7.19
CA GLU A 63 8.44 -17.68 -7.10
C GLU A 63 8.29 -16.23 -6.61
N ILE A 64 7.14 -15.61 -6.82
CA ILE A 64 6.89 -14.22 -6.45
C ILE A 64 5.54 -14.09 -5.70
N PRO A 65 5.40 -14.64 -4.49
CA PRO A 65 4.13 -14.60 -3.77
C PRO A 65 3.58 -13.17 -3.63
N GLY A 66 2.30 -12.98 -3.96
CA GLY A 66 1.64 -11.67 -3.91
C GLY A 66 1.94 -10.75 -5.09
N TRP A 67 2.66 -11.22 -6.12
CA TRP A 67 3.00 -10.43 -7.31
C TRP A 67 1.79 -9.82 -8.01
N GLN A 68 0.59 -10.39 -7.87
CA GLN A 68 -0.63 -9.86 -8.47
C GLN A 68 -1.11 -8.57 -7.81
N VAL A 69 -0.74 -8.31 -6.55
CA VAL A 69 -1.13 -7.09 -5.81
C VAL A 69 -0.35 -5.90 -6.35
N THR A 70 -1.04 -4.95 -6.97
CA THR A 70 -0.43 -3.72 -7.45
C THR A 70 0.00 -2.80 -6.31
N ALA A 71 0.89 -1.85 -6.59
CA ALA A 71 1.26 -0.82 -5.62
C ALA A 71 0.06 0.07 -5.22
N GLU A 72 -0.93 0.21 -6.10
CA GLU A 72 -2.16 0.96 -5.82
C GLU A 72 -3.09 0.15 -4.92
N GLU A 73 -3.29 -1.15 -5.18
CA GLU A 73 -4.08 -2.02 -4.29
C GLU A 73 -3.42 -2.18 -2.92
N ALA A 74 -2.10 -2.31 -2.85
CA ALA A 74 -1.38 -2.34 -1.58
C ALA A 74 -1.58 -1.04 -0.80
N TRP A 75 -1.49 0.12 -1.47
CA TRP A 75 -1.77 1.40 -0.86
C TRP A 75 -3.21 1.48 -0.34
N LEU A 76 -4.19 1.08 -1.16
CA LEU A 76 -5.60 1.11 -0.79
C LEU A 76 -5.93 0.14 0.36
N ASN A 77 -5.27 -1.01 0.43
CA ASN A 77 -5.42 -1.95 1.54
C ASN A 77 -4.95 -1.33 2.85
N HIS A 78 -3.76 -0.73 2.88
CA HIS A 78 -3.29 -0.01 4.08
C HIS A 78 -4.17 1.18 4.43
N ALA A 79 -4.67 1.92 3.43
CA ALA A 79 -5.58 3.04 3.64
C ALA A 79 -6.90 2.57 4.27
N ARG A 80 -7.45 1.44 3.83
CA ARG A 80 -8.64 0.80 4.43
C ARG A 80 -8.38 0.32 5.85
N GLU A 81 -7.22 -0.25 6.12
CA GLU A 81 -6.85 -0.67 7.48
C GLU A 81 -6.74 0.54 8.42
N ALA A 82 -6.13 1.63 7.97
CA ALA A 82 -6.07 2.89 8.72
C ALA A 82 -7.45 3.48 8.97
N SER A 83 -8.31 3.55 7.94
CA SER A 83 -9.69 4.00 8.05
C SER A 83 -10.47 3.16 9.06
N SER A 84 -10.38 1.83 8.95
CA SER A 84 -11.04 0.90 9.87
C SER A 84 -10.59 1.10 11.31
N PHE A 85 -9.28 1.23 11.54
CA PHE A 85 -8.73 1.46 12.87
C PHE A 85 -9.24 2.77 13.47
N LEU A 86 -9.13 3.88 12.72
CA LEU A 86 -9.52 5.21 13.19
C LEU A 86 -11.02 5.30 13.47
N LEU A 87 -11.85 4.71 12.62
CA LEU A 87 -13.31 4.67 12.80
C LEU A 87 -13.72 3.79 13.99
N LEU A 88 -13.08 2.62 14.16
CA LEU A 88 -13.42 1.67 15.22
C LEU A 88 -12.97 2.16 16.60
N HIS A 89 -11.75 2.68 16.70
CA HIS A 89 -11.13 3.01 17.98
C HIS A 89 -11.27 4.49 18.35
N GLY A 90 -11.55 5.38 17.39
CA GLY A 90 -11.69 6.82 17.65
C GLY A 90 -10.43 7.48 18.19
N ARG A 91 -9.25 6.87 17.96
CA ARG A 91 -7.93 7.35 18.39
C ARG A 91 -6.87 7.02 17.35
N GLN A 92 -5.72 7.69 17.45
CA GLN A 92 -4.54 7.34 16.66
C GLN A 92 -3.99 5.97 17.09
N PRO A 93 -3.47 5.16 16.16
CA PRO A 93 -2.75 3.94 16.48
C PRO A 93 -1.39 4.24 17.13
N GLU A 94 -0.98 3.40 18.07
CA GLU A 94 0.26 3.58 18.83
C GLU A 94 1.41 2.75 18.22
N PRO A 95 2.57 3.36 17.90
CA PRO A 95 3.73 2.62 17.37
C PRO A 95 4.29 1.55 18.33
N ALA A 96 4.04 1.69 19.63
CA ALA A 96 4.46 0.76 20.68
C ALA A 96 3.32 -0.16 21.15
N ALA A 97 2.20 -0.21 20.42
CA ALA A 97 1.07 -1.07 20.76
C ALA A 97 1.49 -2.55 20.86
N PRO A 98 0.89 -3.34 21.77
CA PRO A 98 1.17 -4.77 21.87
C PRO A 98 0.79 -5.52 20.59
N GLU A 99 -0.27 -5.07 19.90
CA GLU A 99 -0.74 -5.70 18.66
C GLU A 99 0.11 -5.30 17.45
N THR A 100 0.61 -6.29 16.71
CA THR A 100 1.39 -6.06 15.48
C THR A 100 0.63 -5.28 14.43
N ARG A 101 -0.68 -5.54 14.28
CA ARG A 101 -1.51 -4.87 13.30
C ARG A 101 -1.61 -3.37 13.56
N GLU A 102 -1.86 -2.97 14.80
CA GLU A 102 -1.89 -1.55 15.18
C GLU A 102 -0.55 -0.86 14.88
N ARG A 103 0.58 -1.51 15.20
CA ARG A 103 1.92 -0.95 14.90
C ARG A 103 2.16 -0.74 13.41
N LEU A 104 1.66 -1.64 12.55
CA LEU A 104 1.76 -1.49 11.10
C LEU A 104 0.92 -0.30 10.61
N VAL A 105 -0.31 -0.14 11.11
CA VAL A 105 -1.15 1.02 10.78
C VAL A 105 -0.48 2.32 11.24
N ALA A 106 0.08 2.36 12.45
CA ALA A 106 0.80 3.53 12.95
C ALA A 106 2.01 3.90 12.07
N THR A 107 2.80 2.91 11.66
CA THR A 107 3.96 3.12 10.79
C THR A 107 3.55 3.66 9.42
N TRP A 108 2.48 3.10 8.86
CA TRP A 108 1.96 3.53 7.56
C TRP A 108 1.39 4.96 7.61
N LEU A 109 0.58 5.30 8.62
CA LEU A 109 0.05 6.66 8.79
C LEU A 109 1.17 7.70 8.94
N ARG A 110 2.24 7.39 9.69
CA ARG A 110 3.42 8.29 9.80
C ARG A 110 4.10 8.51 8.45
N THR A 111 4.15 7.48 7.61
CA THR A 111 4.68 7.62 6.24
C THR A 111 3.81 8.55 5.41
N MET A 112 2.47 8.40 5.47
CA MET A 112 1.54 9.28 4.75
C MET A 112 1.64 10.73 5.23
N GLN A 113 1.69 10.97 6.55
CA GLN A 113 1.87 12.29 7.14
C GLN A 113 3.21 12.93 6.71
N SER A 114 4.28 12.14 6.62
CA SER A 114 5.58 12.63 6.15
C SER A 114 5.55 13.01 4.67
N LEU A 115 4.95 12.16 3.82
CA LEU A 115 4.78 12.45 2.40
C LEU A 115 3.94 13.71 2.16
N GLU A 116 2.85 13.88 2.92
CA GLU A 116 2.02 15.08 2.87
C GLU A 116 2.80 16.34 3.23
N ARG A 117 3.54 16.31 4.36
CA ARG A 117 4.37 17.43 4.81
C ARG A 117 5.47 17.79 3.81
N LEU A 118 5.96 16.81 3.05
CA LEU A 118 6.96 17.00 1.99
C LEU A 118 6.34 17.38 0.63
N GLY A 119 5.00 17.44 0.52
CA GLY A 119 4.31 17.70 -0.75
C GLY A 119 4.46 16.57 -1.78
N ALA A 120 4.83 15.37 -1.32
CA ALA A 120 5.09 14.19 -2.17
C ALA A 120 3.94 13.17 -2.15
N LEU A 121 2.91 13.38 -1.32
CA LEU A 121 1.71 12.56 -1.35
C LEU A 121 0.89 12.89 -2.59
N ARG A 122 0.50 11.85 -3.36
CA ARG A 122 -0.32 12.05 -4.56
C ARG A 122 -1.68 12.70 -4.16
N PRO A 123 -2.18 13.69 -4.91
CA PRO A 123 -3.40 14.41 -4.53
C PRO A 123 -4.65 13.53 -4.39
N ASP A 124 -4.78 12.49 -5.22
CA ASP A 124 -5.87 11.51 -5.15
C ASP A 124 -5.81 10.70 -3.84
N ARG A 125 -4.61 10.35 -3.38
CA ARG A 125 -4.39 9.65 -2.12
C ARG A 125 -4.69 10.52 -0.90
N ALA A 126 -4.30 11.79 -0.95
CA ALA A 126 -4.64 12.76 0.09
C ALA A 126 -6.16 12.94 0.20
N THR A 127 -6.84 13.12 -0.94
CA THR A 127 -8.30 13.25 -1.00
C THR A 127 -9.01 12.05 -0.41
N TRP A 128 -8.58 10.82 -0.76
CA TRP A 128 -9.18 9.61 -0.21
C TRP A 128 -8.99 9.52 1.31
N LEU A 129 -7.81 9.85 1.83
CA LEU A 129 -7.56 9.86 3.27
C LEU A 129 -8.42 10.90 4.01
N ASP A 130 -8.67 12.05 3.40
CA ASP A 130 -9.51 13.11 3.98
C ASP A 130 -10.95 12.68 4.15
N GLU A 131 -11.45 11.91 3.19
CA GLU A 131 -12.82 11.41 3.20
C GLU A 131 -13.00 10.23 4.18
N HIS A 132 -11.98 9.38 4.36
CA HIS A 132 -12.16 8.06 5.00
C HIS A 132 -11.40 7.88 6.32
N CYS A 133 -10.38 8.68 6.60
CA CYS A 133 -9.48 8.50 7.74
C CYS A 133 -9.56 9.71 8.69
N PRO A 134 -10.54 9.75 9.61
CA PRO A 134 -10.74 10.91 10.46
C PRO A 134 -9.51 11.20 11.31
N GLY A 135 -9.01 12.44 11.23
CA GLY A 135 -7.85 12.89 12.00
C GLY A 135 -6.50 12.34 11.54
N TRP A 136 -6.39 11.74 10.35
CA TRP A 136 -5.14 11.11 9.89
C TRP A 136 -3.94 12.09 9.77
N ARG A 137 -4.19 13.40 9.58
CA ARG A 137 -3.14 14.44 9.58
C ARG A 137 -2.71 14.90 10.98
N SER A 138 -3.49 14.58 12.01
CA SER A 138 -3.30 15.11 13.35
C SER A 138 -2.51 14.14 14.21
N ASN A 139 -1.53 14.67 14.94
CA ASN A 139 -0.96 13.99 16.10
C ASN A 139 -1.81 14.26 17.38
N GLU A 140 -2.96 14.92 17.23
CA GLU A 140 -3.81 15.41 18.31
C GLU A 140 -5.06 14.53 18.47
N LYS A 141 -5.48 14.33 19.72
CA LYS A 141 -6.73 13.64 20.07
C LYS A 141 -7.91 14.28 19.32
N PRO A 142 -8.90 13.50 18.85
CA PRO A 142 -10.06 14.08 18.18
C PRO A 142 -10.75 15.07 19.11
N VAL A 143 -10.89 16.31 18.65
CA VAL A 143 -11.80 17.28 19.24
C VAL A 143 -13.19 16.89 18.75
N PHE A 144 -13.93 16.19 19.60
CA PHE A 144 -15.36 16.00 19.36
C PHE A 144 -16.06 17.35 19.54
N PRO A 145 -16.92 17.78 18.62
CA PRO A 145 -17.82 18.89 18.92
C PRO A 145 -18.69 18.48 20.10
N GLU A 146 -18.68 19.27 21.17
CA GLU A 146 -19.55 19.07 22.32
C GLU A 146 -21.00 18.94 21.83
N ARG A 147 -21.58 17.75 22.00
CA ARG A 147 -23.03 17.65 21.96
C ARG A 147 -23.54 18.41 23.17
N LYS A 148 -24.04 19.62 22.94
CA LYS A 148 -24.89 20.32 23.93
C LYS A 148 -26.06 19.38 24.24
N GLY A 149 -25.94 18.64 25.33
CA GLY A 149 -27.06 17.91 25.90
C GLY A 149 -28.17 18.91 26.23
N PRO A 150 -29.45 18.51 26.13
CA PRO A 150 -30.55 19.43 26.34
C PRO A 150 -30.49 20.00 27.76
N SER A 151 -30.55 21.34 27.87
CA SER A 151 -30.76 22.05 29.12
C SER A 151 -31.96 21.47 29.84
N ARG A 152 -31.74 20.91 31.02
CA ARG A 152 -32.82 20.59 31.95
C ARG A 152 -33.38 21.92 32.49
N VAL A 153 -34.67 22.13 32.22
CA VAL A 153 -35.54 23.03 33.01
C VAL A 153 -36.24 22.21 34.09
#